data_AF-A0A920PEB1-F1
#
_entry.id   AF-A0A920PEB1-F1
#
_cell.length_a   1.000
_cell.length_b   1.000
_cell.length_c   1.000
_cell.angle_alpha   90.00
_cell.angle_beta   90.00
_cell.angle_gamma   90.00
#
_symmetry.space_group_name_H-M   'P 1'
#
loop_
_entity.id
_entity.type
_entity.pdbx_description
1 polymer ?
#
loop_
_entity_poly.entity_id
_entity_poly.type
_entity_poly.pdbx_seq_one_letter_code
_entity_poly.pdbx_strand_id
1 'polypeptide(L)'
;MKNKTGNLKSGLTKKEVGSMIKEKVIKDGMLPKANCCLDALKSGVNKTHIVDGRIQHALLLEIFTEDGIGTQIVEKKSDLAPISTPV
;
A
#
# COMPACT_ATOMS: atom_id res chain seq x y z
N MET A 1 5.44 2.12 2.51
CA MET A 1 5.83 1.19 3.59
C MET A 1 7.17 0.57 3.27
N LYS A 2 8.11 0.64 4.22
CA LYS A 2 9.45 0.06 4.04
C LYS A 2 9.46 -1.38 4.51
N ASN A 3 10.16 -2.24 3.78
CA ASN A 3 10.42 -3.63 4.18
C ASN A 3 11.61 -3.68 5.18
N LYS A 4 12.01 -4.90 5.59
CA LYS A 4 13.15 -5.12 6.50
C LYS A 4 14.49 -4.56 5.97
N THR A 5 14.66 -4.45 4.66
CA THR A 5 15.86 -3.89 4.03
C THR A 5 15.79 -2.37 3.83
N GLY A 6 14.72 -1.71 4.28
CA GLY A 6 14.51 -0.26 4.15
C GLY A 6 13.93 0.19 2.80
N ASN A 7 13.70 -0.74 1.86
CA ASN A 7 13.16 -0.44 0.53
C ASN A 7 11.65 -0.24 0.58
N LEU A 8 11.14 0.69 -0.23
CA LEU A 8 9.70 0.88 -0.41
C LEU A 8 9.11 -0.35 -1.11
N LYS A 9 8.01 -0.87 -0.59
CA LYS A 9 7.20 -1.89 -1.26
C LYS A 9 5.93 -1.23 -1.78
N SER A 10 5.80 -1.14 -3.11
CA SER A 10 4.71 -0.43 -3.79
C SER A 10 3.37 -1.16 -3.68
N GLY A 11 3.35 -2.49 -3.80
CA GLY A 11 2.13 -3.29 -3.70
C GLY A 11 2.16 -4.29 -2.55
N LEU A 12 1.10 -4.31 -1.74
CA LEU A 12 0.90 -5.25 -0.65
C LEU A 12 -0.52 -5.80 -0.64
N THR A 13 -0.65 -7.08 -0.28
CA THR A 13 -1.94 -7.66 0.08
C THR A 13 -2.19 -7.49 1.59
N LYS A 14 -3.46 -7.50 1.99
CA LYS A 14 -3.88 -7.53 3.40
C LYS A 14 -3.17 -8.62 4.20
N LYS A 15 -2.97 -9.80 3.60
CA LYS A 15 -2.24 -10.91 4.22
C LYS A 15 -0.77 -10.53 4.47
N GLU A 16 -0.09 -9.93 3.49
CA GLU A 16 1.30 -9.49 3.64
C GLU A 16 1.45 -8.38 4.68
N VAL A 17 0.54 -7.41 4.70
CA VAL A 17 0.54 -6.37 5.75
C VAL A 17 0.36 -6.99 7.14
N GLY A 18 -0.57 -7.94 7.28
CA GLY A 18 -0.77 -8.67 8.53
C GLY A 18 0.48 -9.44 8.98
N SER A 19 1.20 -10.10 8.05
CA SER A 19 2.47 -10.75 8.35
C SER A 19 3.55 -9.74 8.77
N MET A 20 3.67 -8.62 8.06
CA MET A 20 4.65 -7.56 8.39
C MET A 20 4.40 -6.92 9.77
N ILE A 21 3.14 -6.82 10.20
CA ILE A 21 2.77 -6.40 11.56
C ILE A 21 3.23 -7.45 12.58
N LYS A 22 2.92 -8.73 12.35
CA LYS A 22 3.33 -9.84 13.23
C LYS A 22 4.86 -9.94 13.36
N GLU A 23 5.58 -9.73 12.27
CA GLU A 23 7.04 -9.71 12.21
C GLU A 23 7.67 -8.43 12.77
N LYS A 24 6.88 -7.50 13.31
CA LYS A 24 7.31 -6.19 13.84
C LYS A 24 8.10 -5.32 12.84
N VAL A 25 7.88 -5.53 11.54
CA VAL A 25 8.44 -4.68 10.47
C VAL A 25 7.71 -3.34 10.43
N ILE A 26 6.39 -3.39 10.59
CA ILE A 26 5.53 -2.21 10.70
C ILE A 26 5.39 -1.90 12.19
N LYS A 27 5.92 -0.75 12.59
CA LYS A 27 5.97 -0.33 13.99
C LYS A 27 5.67 1.16 14.14
N ASP A 28 5.56 1.60 15.39
CA ASP A 28 5.36 3.00 15.78
C ASP A 28 4.15 3.62 15.06
N GLY A 29 4.28 4.87 14.59
CA GLY A 29 3.21 5.60 13.90
C GLY A 29 2.75 4.96 12.59
N MET A 30 3.44 3.95 12.06
CA MET A 30 2.99 3.22 10.87
C MET A 30 2.00 2.10 11.20
N LEU A 31 2.04 1.55 12.40
CA LEU A 31 1.09 0.53 12.85
C LEU A 31 -0.37 1.01 12.84
N PRO A 32 -0.73 2.17 13.43
CA PRO A 32 -2.12 2.65 13.36
C PRO A 32 -2.55 2.99 11.93
N LYS A 33 -1.63 3.44 11.06
CA LYS A 33 -1.92 3.70 9.64
C LYS A 33 -2.24 2.41 8.90
N ALA A 34 -1.41 1.38 9.08
CA ALA A 34 -1.63 0.07 8.49
C ALA A 34 -2.96 -0.54 8.96
N ASN A 35 -3.24 -0.49 10.26
CA ASN A 35 -4.51 -1.00 10.80
C ASN A 35 -5.73 -0.27 10.21
N CYS A 36 -5.67 1.08 10.11
CA CYS A 36 -6.73 1.86 9.48
C CYS A 36 -6.98 1.43 8.03
N CYS A 37 -5.92 1.22 7.23
CA CYS A 37 -6.05 0.69 5.87
C CYS A 37 -6.68 -0.70 5.86
N LEU A 38 -6.26 -1.59 6.75
CA LEU A 38 -6.84 -2.94 6.85
C LEU A 38 -8.32 -2.92 7.22
N ASP A 39 -8.73 -2.01 8.11
CA ASP A 39 -10.11 -1.87 8.53
C ASP A 39 -10.97 -1.27 7.41
N ALA A 40 -10.47 -0.27 6.68
CA ALA A 40 -11.13 0.26 5.49
C ALA A 40 -11.38 -0.82 4.43
N LEU A 41 -10.38 -1.69 4.15
CA LEU A 41 -10.55 -2.83 3.25
C LEU A 41 -11.63 -3.81 3.74
N LYS A 42 -11.65 -4.13 5.04
CA LYS A 42 -12.71 -4.97 5.64
C LYS A 42 -14.10 -4.34 5.51
N SER A 43 -14.19 -3.01 5.54
CA SER A 43 -15.43 -2.25 5.38
C SER A 43 -15.89 -2.09 3.93
N GLY A 44 -15.22 -2.73 2.96
CA GLY A 44 -15.64 -2.75 1.56
C GLY A 44 -14.92 -1.77 0.65
N VAL A 45 -13.87 -1.08 1.13
CA VAL A 45 -13.00 -0.31 0.26
C VAL A 45 -12.17 -1.25 -0.62
N ASN A 46 -12.10 -0.99 -1.92
CA ASN A 46 -11.41 -1.88 -2.86
C ASN A 46 -9.89 -1.86 -2.67
N LYS A 47 -9.30 -0.66 -2.50
CA LYS A 47 -7.86 -0.43 -2.41
C LYS A 47 -7.58 0.76 -1.48
N THR A 48 -6.49 0.70 -0.74
CA THR A 48 -6.02 1.81 0.10
C THR A 48 -4.58 2.18 -0.27
N HIS A 49 -4.22 3.45 -0.09
CA HIS A 49 -2.94 3.98 -0.52
C HIS A 49 -2.30 4.79 0.61
N ILE A 50 -1.03 4.52 0.89
CA ILE A 50 -0.20 5.31 1.81
C ILE A 50 0.85 6.06 0.99
N VAL A 51 0.73 7.38 0.92
CA VAL A 51 1.58 8.25 0.11
C VAL A 51 2.46 9.16 0.98
N ASP A 52 3.61 9.58 0.45
CA ASP A 52 4.45 10.61 1.08
C ASP A 52 3.98 12.01 0.67
N GLY A 53 3.23 12.66 1.56
CA GLY A 53 2.67 14.00 1.31
C GLY A 53 3.69 15.13 1.19
N ARG A 54 4.98 14.86 1.42
CA ARG A 54 6.05 15.87 1.23
C ARG A 54 6.42 16.03 -0.25
N ILE A 55 6.03 15.08 -1.10
CA ILE A 55 6.27 15.13 -2.55
C ILE A 55 5.22 16.05 -3.17
N GLN A 56 5.67 17.02 -3.97
CA GLN A 56 4.76 17.91 -4.68
C GLN A 56 3.89 17.09 -5.65
N HIS A 57 2.60 17.38 -5.66
CA HIS A 57 1.61 16.65 -6.47
C HIS A 57 1.49 15.14 -6.13
N ALA A 58 1.85 14.72 -4.92
CA ALA A 58 1.83 13.31 -4.51
C ALA A 58 0.53 12.57 -4.86
N LEU A 59 -0.63 13.21 -4.67
CA LEU A 59 -1.93 12.61 -5.01
C LEU A 59 -2.11 12.39 -6.51
N LEU A 60 -1.71 13.36 -7.33
CA LEU A 60 -1.82 13.24 -8.79
C LEU A 60 -0.88 12.15 -9.29
N LEU A 61 0.36 12.10 -8.79
CA LEU A 61 1.31 11.05 -9.13
C LEU A 61 0.77 9.68 -8.74
N GLU A 62 0.18 9.52 -7.56
CA GLU A 62 -0.37 8.24 -7.12
C GLU A 62 -1.56 7.76 -7.98
N ILE A 63 -2.40 8.68 -8.47
CA ILE A 63 -3.60 8.35 -9.25
C ILE A 63 -3.30 8.15 -10.73
N PHE A 64 -2.41 8.98 -11.29
CA PHE A 64 -2.17 9.07 -12.74
C PHE A 64 -0.89 8.38 -13.21
N THR A 65 -0.19 7.64 -12.34
CA THR A 65 0.95 6.79 -12.73
C THR A 65 0.67 5.33 -12.44
N GLU A 66 1.15 4.44 -13.30
CA GLU A 66 0.95 2.99 -13.14
C GLU A 66 1.71 2.44 -11.93
N ASP A 67 2.93 2.93 -11.71
CA ASP A 67 3.78 2.48 -10.62
C ASP A 67 3.32 3.03 -9.24
N GLY A 68 2.64 4.18 -9.25
CA GLY A 68 2.40 4.97 -8.03
C GLY A 68 3.72 5.45 -7.39
N ILE A 69 3.60 6.31 -6.39
CA ILE A 69 4.76 6.79 -5.61
C ILE A 69 4.72 6.30 -4.15
N GLY A 70 3.62 5.67 -3.76
CA GLY A 70 3.34 5.22 -2.40
C GLY A 70 3.35 3.71 -2.22
N THR A 71 2.56 3.26 -1.25
CA THR A 71 2.23 1.84 -1.04
C THR A 71 0.73 1.65 -1.16
N GLN A 72 0.34 0.83 -2.13
CA GLN A 72 -1.01 0.32 -2.30
C GLN A 72 -1.21 -0.96 -1.47
N ILE A 73 -2.35 -1.04 -0.81
CA ILE A 73 -2.81 -2.23 -0.07
C ILE A 73 -4.16 -2.67 -0.62
N VAL A 74 -4.27 -3.95 -0.96
CA VAL A 74 -5.48 -4.59 -1.53
C VAL A 74 -5.85 -5.87 -0.79
N GLU A 75 -7.05 -6.40 -1.02
CA GLU A 75 -7.51 -7.64 -0.36
C GLU A 75 -6.75 -8.87 -0.88
N LYS A 76 -6.66 -9.07 -2.20
CA LYS A 76 -6.00 -10.25 -2.83
C LYS A 76 -4.96 -9.85 -3.87
N LYS A 77 -4.03 -10.78 -4.17
CA LYS A 77 -2.95 -10.54 -5.14
C LYS A 77 -3.46 -10.31 -6.57
N SER A 78 -4.65 -10.81 -6.91
CA SER A 78 -5.36 -10.51 -8.16
C SER A 78 -5.71 -9.03 -8.33
N ASP A 79 -5.79 -8.30 -7.22
CA ASP A 79 -6.29 -6.91 -7.18
C ASP A 79 -5.13 -5.90 -7.21
N LEU A 80 -3.90 -6.38 -6.99
CA LEU A 80 -2.67 -5.66 -7.35
C LEU A 80 -2.62 -5.65 -8.88
N ALA A 81 -2.60 -4.47 -9.47
CA ALA A 81 -2.73 -4.30 -10.92
C ALA A 81 -1.82 -5.25 -11.72
N PRO A 82 -2.35 -5.91 -12.76
CA PRO A 82 -1.66 -6.12 -14.01
C PRO A 82 -2.32 -5.19 -15.04
N ILE A 83 -1.72 -4.02 -15.32
CA ILE A 83 -2.13 -3.23 -16.48
C ILE A 83 -0.98 -3.28 -17.49
N SER A 84 -0.81 -4.44 -18.11
CA SER A 84 -0.19 -4.53 -19.43
C SER A 84 -0.94 -5.58 -20.25
N THR A 85 -2.06 -5.18 -20.83
CA THR A 85 -2.28 -5.55 -22.23
C THR A 85 -1.85 -4.33 -23.02
N PRO A 86 -0.80 -4.41 -23.85
CA PRO A 86 -0.47 -3.33 -24.76
C PRO A 86 -1.68 -3.12 -25.68
N VAL A 87 -2.18 -1.89 -25.71
CA VAL A 87 -2.95 -1.39 -26.86
C VAL A 87 -1.93 -0.93 -27.89
#